data_AF-A0A228HFX6-F1
#
_entry.id   AF-A0A228HFX6-F1
#
_cell.length_a   1.000
_cell.length_b   1.000
_cell.length_c   1.000
_cell.angle_alpha   90.00
_cell.angle_beta   90.00
_cell.angle_gamma   90.00
#
_symmetry.space_group_name_H-M   'P 1'
#
loop_
_entity.id
_entity.type
_entity.pdbx_description
1 polymer ?
#
loop_
_entity_poly.entity_id
_entity_poly.type
_entity_poly.pdbx_seq_one_letter_code
_entity_poly.pdbx_strand_id
1 'polypeptide(L)'
;MSVIHAIGDDGFSALSAALDSLDPDFRRLLIEGAYADIIARPNLSLKNRELVTVAVLTTMGNADSALRYHAGGMLNTGWTPEALLETVLQTLDYAGVSVAMAGVLHVAALLRERGVGVDLVADLVEGCDSALAYLLQRRQRPFDALTPKERGLATLAIVIALENRHDAVRQHLKACLDFGWTRSELTEVLIQLTGYIGWPLVLPVSRIALAVFDTANAVTAPEAPERGIDAPLTYADMSHELRRCVDALQASMSQPASIEYAKARHLTAIACLTCLARNADVDALAAHMRGALSLGASQREIVAAIVGALPHAGVPAAQWALDSANRLFASLDARAAPRHESAAA
;
A
#
# COMPACT_ATOMS: atom_id res chain seq x y z
N MET A 1 -5.29 4.34 -31.35
CA MET A 1 -4.44 3.14 -31.52
C MET A 1 -2.94 3.40 -31.39
N SER A 2 -2.37 4.59 -31.71
CA SER A 2 -0.90 4.76 -31.62
C SER A 2 -0.30 4.66 -30.20
N VAL A 3 -1.07 5.01 -29.16
CA VAL A 3 -0.55 5.08 -27.78
C VAL A 3 -0.44 3.71 -27.13
N ILE A 4 -1.36 2.79 -27.42
CA ILE A 4 -1.33 1.41 -26.91
C ILE A 4 -0.13 0.65 -27.50
N HIS A 5 0.13 0.82 -28.80
CA HIS A 5 1.33 0.23 -29.44
C HIS A 5 2.64 0.76 -28.85
N ALA A 6 2.65 1.99 -28.35
CA ALA A 6 3.82 2.54 -27.65
C ALA A 6 4.06 1.90 -26.28
N ILE A 7 3.03 1.31 -25.65
CA ILE A 7 3.16 0.50 -24.43
C ILE A 7 3.57 -0.93 -24.81
N GLY A 8 2.88 -1.55 -25.76
CA GLY A 8 3.22 -2.86 -26.31
C GLY A 8 2.01 -3.63 -26.82
N ASP A 9 2.26 -4.64 -27.66
CA ASP A 9 1.21 -5.27 -28.48
C ASP A 9 0.71 -6.60 -27.93
N ASP A 10 1.62 -7.46 -27.46
CA ASP A 10 1.29 -8.86 -27.14
C ASP A 10 0.28 -9.00 -25.99
N GLY A 11 0.49 -8.25 -24.90
CA GLY A 11 -0.41 -8.29 -23.73
C GLY A 11 -1.78 -7.66 -24.00
N PHE A 12 -1.82 -6.60 -24.80
CA PHE A 12 -3.05 -5.91 -25.14
C PHE A 12 -3.90 -6.69 -26.14
N SER A 13 -3.27 -7.33 -27.13
CA SER A 13 -3.99 -8.11 -28.14
C SER A 13 -4.73 -9.29 -27.51
N ALA A 14 -4.09 -10.00 -26.59
CA ALA A 14 -4.72 -11.09 -25.84
C ALA A 14 -5.89 -10.61 -24.98
N LEU A 15 -5.74 -9.49 -24.26
CA LEU A 15 -6.81 -8.89 -23.47
C LEU A 15 -8.00 -8.46 -24.35
N SER A 16 -7.72 -7.80 -25.47
CA SER A 16 -8.74 -7.36 -26.42
C SER A 16 -9.56 -8.52 -26.97
N ALA A 17 -8.90 -9.61 -27.39
CA ALA A 17 -9.57 -10.81 -27.88
C ALA A 17 -10.40 -11.50 -26.78
N ALA A 18 -9.88 -11.58 -25.56
CA ALA A 18 -10.62 -12.15 -24.42
C ALA A 18 -11.89 -11.36 -24.09
N LEU A 19 -11.80 -10.02 -24.03
CA LEU A 19 -12.96 -9.16 -23.80
C LEU A 19 -13.98 -9.28 -24.93
N ASP A 20 -13.53 -9.34 -26.19
CA ASP A 20 -14.41 -9.50 -27.34
C ASP A 20 -15.20 -10.82 -27.28
N SER A 21 -14.52 -11.90 -26.88
CA SER A 21 -15.16 -13.22 -26.71
C SER A 21 -16.17 -13.27 -25.57
N LEU A 22 -16.00 -12.42 -24.55
CA LEU A 22 -16.93 -12.32 -23.43
C LEU A 22 -18.15 -11.50 -23.83
N ASP A 23 -17.91 -10.28 -24.30
CA ASP A 23 -18.91 -9.37 -24.83
C ASP A 23 -18.21 -8.24 -25.63
N PRO A 24 -18.48 -8.09 -26.93
CA PRO A 24 -17.92 -7.01 -27.74
C PRO A 24 -18.19 -5.61 -27.16
N ASP A 25 -19.31 -5.43 -26.46
CA ASP A 25 -19.64 -4.17 -25.81
C ASP A 25 -18.82 -3.96 -24.53
N PHE A 26 -18.42 -5.03 -23.84
CA PHE A 26 -17.46 -4.94 -22.74
C PHE A 26 -16.07 -4.54 -23.23
N ARG A 27 -15.60 -5.11 -24.35
CA ARG A 27 -14.37 -4.66 -25.02
C ARG A 27 -14.45 -3.17 -25.37
N ARG A 28 -15.54 -2.74 -26.01
CA ARG A 28 -15.76 -1.33 -26.39
C ARG A 28 -15.71 -0.41 -25.17
N LEU A 29 -16.44 -0.73 -24.10
CA LEU A 29 -16.47 0.09 -22.89
C LEU A 29 -15.12 0.16 -22.19
N LEU A 30 -14.42 -0.96 -22.05
CA LEU A 30 -13.15 -1.01 -21.32
C LEU A 30 -11.98 -0.45 -22.13
N ILE A 31 -11.87 -0.83 -23.41
CA ILE A 31 -10.73 -0.46 -24.26
C ILE A 31 -10.99 0.86 -24.97
N GLU A 32 -12.10 0.97 -25.69
CA GLU A 32 -12.37 2.13 -26.57
C GLU A 32 -12.92 3.32 -25.78
N GLY A 33 -13.69 3.09 -24.71
CA GLY A 33 -14.34 4.15 -23.93
C GLY A 33 -13.69 4.51 -22.59
N ALA A 34 -12.68 3.75 -22.13
CA ALA A 34 -12.01 4.02 -20.85
C ALA A 34 -10.49 4.00 -20.99
N TYR A 35 -9.89 2.85 -21.31
CA TYR A 35 -8.45 2.68 -21.25
C TYR A 35 -7.70 3.50 -22.33
N ALA A 36 -8.09 3.40 -23.59
CA ALA A 36 -7.43 4.12 -24.67
C ALA A 36 -7.57 5.64 -24.54
N ASP A 37 -8.77 6.10 -24.15
CA ASP A 37 -9.06 7.52 -23.97
C ASP A 37 -8.28 8.13 -22.81
N ILE A 38 -8.23 7.46 -21.65
CA ILE A 38 -7.49 7.93 -20.47
C ILE A 38 -6.00 8.07 -20.79
N ILE A 39 -5.39 7.06 -21.42
CA ILE A 39 -3.95 7.04 -21.69
C ILE A 39 -3.56 8.07 -22.77
N ALA A 40 -4.47 8.37 -23.71
CA ALA A 40 -4.23 9.35 -24.77
C ALA A 40 -4.29 10.82 -24.31
N ARG A 41 -4.73 11.10 -23.07
CA ARG A 41 -4.86 12.48 -22.57
C ARG A 41 -3.49 13.17 -22.44
N PRO A 42 -3.32 14.39 -22.95
CA PRO A 42 -2.00 15.00 -23.18
C PRO A 42 -1.35 15.60 -21.93
N ASN A 43 -2.11 15.80 -20.86
CA ASN A 43 -1.67 16.56 -19.68
C ASN A 43 -0.70 15.77 -18.76
N LEU A 44 -0.50 14.48 -19.01
CA LEU A 44 0.52 13.67 -18.37
C LEU A 44 1.15 12.78 -19.44
N SER A 45 2.47 12.82 -19.54
CA SER A 45 3.21 12.06 -20.55
C SER A 45 2.98 10.56 -20.37
N LEU A 46 3.00 9.82 -21.49
CA LEU A 46 2.88 8.36 -21.47
C LEU A 46 3.97 7.72 -20.58
N LYS A 47 5.18 8.26 -20.64
CA LYS A 47 6.30 7.88 -19.78
C LYS A 47 5.92 7.94 -18.28
N ASN A 48 5.30 9.03 -17.82
CA ASN A 48 4.89 9.16 -16.42
C ASN A 48 3.62 8.35 -16.08
N ARG A 49 2.75 8.08 -17.05
CA ARG A 49 1.60 7.18 -16.87
C ARG A 49 2.07 5.75 -16.58
N GLU A 50 3.07 5.26 -17.30
CA GLU A 50 3.63 3.93 -17.05
C GLU A 50 4.31 3.87 -15.67
N LEU A 51 5.06 4.91 -15.27
CA LEU A 51 5.65 5.01 -13.93
C LEU A 51 4.58 4.85 -12.82
N VAL A 52 3.50 5.62 -12.90
CA VAL A 52 2.37 5.57 -11.95
C VAL A 52 1.69 4.20 -11.97
N THR A 53 1.51 3.63 -13.16
CA THR A 53 0.81 2.36 -13.36
C THR A 53 1.61 1.19 -12.78
N VAL A 54 2.91 1.11 -13.04
CA VAL A 54 3.79 0.08 -12.46
C VAL A 54 3.82 0.19 -10.94
N ALA A 55 3.93 1.40 -10.39
CA ALA A 55 3.90 1.66 -8.96
C ALA A 55 2.62 1.09 -8.30
N VAL A 56 1.45 1.34 -8.90
CA VAL A 56 0.17 0.83 -8.39
C VAL A 56 0.01 -0.67 -8.56
N LEU A 57 0.30 -1.21 -9.74
CA LEU A 57 0.18 -2.65 -10.01
C LEU A 57 1.08 -3.49 -9.11
N THR A 58 2.30 -3.00 -8.86
CA THR A 58 3.21 -3.62 -7.89
C THR A 58 2.61 -3.60 -6.49
N THR A 59 2.06 -2.46 -6.07
CA THR A 59 1.45 -2.28 -4.74
C THR A 59 0.26 -3.21 -4.50
N MET A 60 -0.59 -3.40 -5.52
CA MET A 60 -1.75 -4.31 -5.43
C MET A 60 -1.32 -5.78 -5.31
N GLY A 61 -0.21 -6.17 -5.96
CA GLY A 61 0.41 -7.49 -5.80
C GLY A 61 -0.43 -8.68 -6.29
N ASN A 62 -1.46 -8.45 -7.11
CA ASN A 62 -2.39 -9.46 -7.60
C ASN A 62 -2.74 -9.32 -9.10
N ALA A 63 -1.93 -8.55 -9.84
CA ALA A 63 -2.19 -8.18 -11.23
C ALA A 63 -0.96 -8.43 -12.12
N ASP A 64 -0.35 -9.61 -11.99
CA ASP A 64 0.96 -9.96 -12.54
C ASP A 64 1.08 -9.75 -14.06
N SER A 65 0.05 -10.12 -14.83
CA SER A 65 0.03 -9.96 -16.28
C SER A 65 0.02 -8.48 -16.68
N ALA A 66 -0.80 -7.67 -16.00
CA ALA A 66 -0.83 -6.22 -16.20
C ALA A 66 0.48 -5.57 -15.74
N LEU A 67 1.05 -6.00 -14.61
CA LEU A 67 2.34 -5.51 -14.13
C LEU A 67 3.44 -5.76 -15.17
N ARG A 68 3.50 -6.98 -15.72
CA ARG A 68 4.49 -7.33 -16.76
C ARG A 68 4.27 -6.53 -18.04
N TYR A 69 3.02 -6.33 -18.45
CA TYR A 69 2.68 -5.52 -19.63
C TYR A 69 3.17 -4.06 -19.46
N HIS A 70 2.81 -3.42 -18.36
CA HIS A 70 3.18 -2.03 -18.07
C HIS A 70 4.65 -1.85 -17.70
N ALA A 71 5.31 -2.84 -17.11
CA ALA A 71 6.75 -2.82 -16.93
C ALA A 71 7.48 -2.81 -18.30
N GLY A 72 6.96 -3.57 -19.28
CA GLY A 72 7.41 -3.50 -20.66
C GLY A 72 7.14 -2.13 -21.30
N GLY A 73 5.96 -1.56 -21.05
CA GLY A 73 5.58 -0.21 -21.46
C GLY A 73 6.47 0.88 -20.89
N MET A 74 6.85 0.76 -19.63
CA MET A 74 7.78 1.68 -18.97
C MET A 74 9.13 1.71 -19.71
N LEU A 75 9.67 0.56 -20.10
CA LEU A 75 10.89 0.49 -20.91
C LEU A 75 10.67 1.07 -22.32
N ASN A 76 9.56 0.71 -22.98
CA ASN A 76 9.22 1.16 -24.33
C ASN A 76 9.03 2.69 -24.43
N THR A 77 8.63 3.32 -23.32
CA THR A 77 8.45 4.77 -23.20
C THR A 77 9.71 5.52 -22.76
N GLY A 78 10.86 4.81 -22.67
CA GLY A 78 12.18 5.40 -22.46
C GLY A 78 12.61 5.53 -21.00
N TRP A 79 12.08 4.71 -20.10
CA TRP A 79 12.69 4.50 -18.78
C TRP A 79 13.82 3.47 -18.85
N THR A 80 14.79 3.61 -17.96
CA THR A 80 15.86 2.61 -17.83
C THR A 80 15.38 1.41 -17.00
N PRO A 81 16.02 0.23 -17.15
CA PRO A 81 15.78 -0.93 -16.30
C PRO A 81 15.94 -0.62 -14.81
N GLU A 82 16.90 0.24 -14.46
CA GLU A 82 17.14 0.71 -13.11
C GLU A 82 15.93 1.52 -12.62
N ALA A 83 15.45 2.49 -13.38
CA ALA A 83 14.28 3.28 -12.98
C ALA A 83 13.01 2.43 -12.79
N LEU A 84 12.81 1.41 -13.64
CA LEU A 84 11.75 0.42 -13.47
C LEU A 84 11.92 -0.37 -12.16
N LEU A 85 13.12 -0.86 -11.88
CA LEU A 85 13.41 -1.60 -10.65
C LEU A 85 13.28 -0.72 -9.40
N GLU A 86 13.70 0.54 -9.46
CA GLU A 86 13.50 1.50 -8.37
C GLU A 86 12.02 1.70 -8.09
N THR A 87 11.20 1.85 -9.13
CA THR A 87 9.75 2.06 -9.01
C THR A 87 9.09 0.92 -8.25
N VAL A 88 9.47 -0.32 -8.56
CA VAL A 88 9.02 -1.50 -7.82
C VAL A 88 9.55 -1.47 -6.38
N LEU A 89 10.84 -1.19 -6.20
CA LEU A 89 11.48 -1.14 -4.89
C LEU A 89 10.95 -0.01 -3.99
N GLN A 90 10.34 1.04 -4.55
CA GLN A 90 9.64 2.05 -3.74
C GLN A 90 8.54 1.41 -2.89
N THR A 91 7.87 0.35 -3.39
CA THR A 91 6.82 -0.34 -2.61
C THR A 91 7.35 -0.99 -1.33
N LEU A 92 8.66 -1.21 -1.20
CA LEU A 92 9.29 -1.78 -0.01
C LEU A 92 8.95 -0.98 1.25
N ASP A 93 9.09 0.34 1.19
CA ASP A 93 8.91 1.21 2.36
C ASP A 93 7.42 1.41 2.69
N TYR A 94 6.53 1.22 1.72
CA TYR A 94 5.10 1.54 1.88
C TYR A 94 4.21 0.30 2.04
N ALA A 95 4.50 -0.77 1.30
CA ALA A 95 3.73 -2.01 1.23
C ALA A 95 4.49 -3.23 1.77
N GLY A 96 5.78 -3.09 2.12
CA GLY A 96 6.59 -4.13 2.74
C GLY A 96 7.39 -5.00 1.76
N VAL A 97 8.28 -5.81 2.32
CA VAL A 97 9.25 -6.66 1.62
C VAL A 97 8.57 -7.68 0.73
N SER A 98 7.47 -8.30 1.18
CA SER A 98 6.78 -9.33 0.41
C SER A 98 6.21 -8.80 -0.90
N VAL A 99 5.57 -7.62 -0.87
CA VAL A 99 5.00 -6.97 -2.06
C VAL A 99 6.12 -6.53 -3.02
N ALA A 100 7.15 -5.88 -2.48
CA ALA A 100 8.28 -5.42 -3.28
C ALA A 100 9.00 -6.59 -3.97
N MET A 101 9.29 -7.68 -3.24
CA MET A 101 10.02 -8.81 -3.80
C MET A 101 9.20 -9.59 -4.83
N ALA A 102 7.89 -9.73 -4.66
CA ALA A 102 7.02 -10.30 -5.70
C ALA A 102 7.12 -9.47 -7.00
N GLY A 103 7.01 -8.15 -6.91
CA GLY A 103 7.20 -7.26 -8.06
C GLY A 103 8.59 -7.36 -8.69
N VAL A 104 9.65 -7.42 -7.87
CA VAL A 104 11.03 -7.55 -8.33
C VAL A 104 11.20 -8.83 -9.13
N LEU A 105 10.62 -9.96 -8.69
CA LEU A 105 10.70 -11.22 -9.41
C LEU A 105 10.02 -11.15 -10.79
N HIS A 106 8.87 -10.49 -10.90
CA HIS A 106 8.19 -10.30 -12.19
C HIS A 106 9.00 -9.42 -13.14
N VAL A 107 9.54 -8.30 -12.65
CA VAL A 107 10.38 -7.39 -13.43
C VAL A 107 11.70 -8.05 -13.83
N ALA A 108 12.34 -8.77 -12.91
CA ALA A 108 13.55 -9.54 -13.18
C ALA A 108 13.36 -10.60 -14.27
N ALA A 109 12.23 -11.31 -14.26
CA ALA A 109 11.89 -12.25 -15.32
C ALA A 109 11.74 -11.53 -16.67
N LEU A 110 10.99 -10.42 -16.72
CA LEU A 110 10.83 -9.60 -17.92
C LEU A 110 12.17 -9.09 -18.47
N LEU A 111 13.05 -8.58 -17.61
CA LEU A 111 14.35 -8.04 -18.01
C LEU A 111 15.25 -9.14 -18.60
N ARG A 112 15.27 -10.32 -17.99
CA ARG A 112 15.97 -11.49 -18.53
C ARG A 112 15.43 -11.92 -19.88
N GLU A 113 14.10 -11.97 -20.04
CA GLU A 113 13.45 -12.27 -21.32
C GLU A 113 13.83 -11.27 -22.42
N ARG A 114 14.04 -9.99 -22.06
CA ARG A 114 14.49 -8.94 -22.97
C ARG A 114 16.02 -8.88 -23.17
N GLY A 115 16.78 -9.82 -22.60
CA GLY A 115 18.25 -9.83 -22.68
C GLY A 115 18.92 -8.66 -21.97
N VAL A 116 18.22 -8.00 -21.05
CA VAL A 116 18.74 -6.90 -20.25
C VAL A 116 19.36 -7.48 -18.98
N GLY A 117 20.68 -7.50 -18.92
CA GLY A 117 21.42 -7.88 -17.72
C GLY A 117 21.24 -6.80 -16.64
N VAL A 118 20.75 -7.21 -15.47
CA VAL A 118 20.74 -6.35 -14.28
C VAL A 118 21.45 -7.10 -13.17
N ASP A 119 22.74 -6.81 -13.00
CA ASP A 119 23.59 -7.39 -11.95
C ASP A 119 22.99 -7.20 -10.55
N LEU A 120 22.16 -6.16 -10.39
CA LEU A 120 21.45 -5.83 -9.16
C LEU A 120 20.41 -6.87 -8.71
N VAL A 121 19.79 -7.60 -9.63
CA VAL A 121 18.72 -8.55 -9.30
C VAL A 121 19.26 -9.77 -8.57
N ALA A 122 20.46 -10.22 -8.93
CA ALA A 122 21.13 -11.34 -8.26
C ALA A 122 21.40 -11.02 -6.78
N ASP A 123 21.96 -9.83 -6.51
CA ASP A 123 22.23 -9.35 -5.15
C ASP A 123 20.96 -9.22 -4.29
N LEU A 124 19.83 -8.82 -4.88
CA LEU A 124 18.56 -8.64 -4.17
C LEU A 124 17.85 -9.97 -3.86
N VAL A 125 18.09 -11.01 -4.67
CA VAL A 125 17.43 -12.32 -4.55
C VAL A 125 18.27 -13.30 -3.73
N GLU A 126 19.60 -13.21 -3.73
CA GLU A 126 20.49 -14.20 -3.11
C GLU A 126 20.81 -13.95 -1.61
N GLY A 127 20.41 -12.82 -1.01
CA GLY A 127 21.18 -12.29 0.15
C GLY A 127 20.51 -12.00 1.50
N CYS A 128 19.22 -12.29 1.75
CA CYS A 128 18.60 -11.92 3.04
C CYS A 128 17.62 -12.96 3.59
N ASP A 129 18.07 -13.72 4.59
CA ASP A 129 17.21 -14.61 5.40
C ASP A 129 16.21 -13.84 6.27
N SER A 130 16.36 -12.50 6.37
CA SER A 130 15.54 -11.63 7.20
C SER A 130 15.07 -10.40 6.42
N ALA A 131 13.76 -10.19 6.40
CA ALA A 131 13.10 -9.02 5.81
C ALA A 131 13.58 -7.69 6.43
N LEU A 132 13.95 -7.69 7.72
CA LEU A 132 14.52 -6.51 8.39
C LEU A 132 15.95 -6.22 7.93
N ALA A 133 16.76 -7.27 7.71
CA ALA A 133 18.13 -7.10 7.20
C ALA A 133 18.12 -6.46 5.81
N TYR A 134 17.19 -6.89 4.96
CA TYR A 134 16.98 -6.31 3.63
C TYR A 134 16.63 -4.82 3.70
N LEU A 135 15.68 -4.43 4.54
CA LEU A 135 15.32 -3.02 4.74
C LEU A 135 16.51 -2.16 5.21
N LEU A 136 17.28 -2.66 6.18
CA LEU A 136 18.45 -1.96 6.70
C LEU A 136 19.54 -1.80 5.64
N GLN A 137 19.80 -2.84 4.85
CA GLN A 137 20.76 -2.80 3.76
C GLN A 137 20.30 -1.81 2.67
N ARG A 138 19.02 -1.85 2.28
CA ARG A 138 18.44 -0.92 1.32
C ARG A 138 18.59 0.53 1.76
N ARG A 139 18.38 0.82 3.05
CA ARG A 139 18.57 2.17 3.61
C ARG A 139 20.01 2.66 3.52
N GLN A 140 20.99 1.76 3.67
CA GLN A 140 22.41 2.10 3.58
C GLN A 140 22.88 2.29 2.13
N ARG A 141 22.20 1.66 1.17
CA ARG A 141 22.49 1.75 -0.27
C ARG A 141 21.24 2.22 -1.03
N PRO A 142 20.94 3.53 -1.02
CA PRO A 142 19.84 4.08 -1.78
C PRO A 142 20.03 3.83 -3.28
N PHE A 143 18.91 3.79 -3.99
CA PHE A 143 18.87 3.51 -5.43
C PHE A 143 18.33 4.78 -6.04
N ASP A 144 19.10 5.39 -6.93
CA ASP A 144 18.93 6.78 -7.37
C ASP A 144 18.82 6.88 -8.90
N ALA A 145 18.07 5.95 -9.49
CA ALA A 145 17.71 5.96 -10.90
C ALA A 145 16.52 6.89 -11.21
N LEU A 146 15.63 7.13 -10.24
CA LEU A 146 14.57 8.15 -10.32
C LEU A 146 15.03 9.46 -9.72
N THR A 147 14.68 10.57 -10.37
CA THR A 147 14.81 11.90 -9.75
C THR A 147 13.86 12.04 -8.56
N PRO A 148 14.10 12.97 -7.62
CA PRO A 148 13.16 13.23 -6.51
C PRO A 148 11.73 13.52 -6.97
N LYS A 149 11.57 14.22 -8.11
CA LYS A 149 10.27 14.55 -8.70
C LYS A 149 9.53 13.29 -9.18
N GLU A 150 10.22 12.40 -9.87
CA GLU A 150 9.65 11.14 -10.39
C GLU A 150 9.37 10.15 -9.26
N ARG A 151 10.29 10.03 -8.30
CA ARG A 151 10.10 9.23 -7.09
C ARG A 151 8.88 9.69 -6.30
N GLY A 152 8.71 11.00 -6.13
CA GLY A 152 7.53 11.58 -5.48
C GLY A 152 6.22 11.19 -6.17
N LEU A 153 6.19 11.18 -7.51
CA LEU A 153 5.02 10.76 -8.29
C LEU A 153 4.72 9.27 -8.10
N ALA A 154 5.74 8.41 -8.16
CA ALA A 154 5.59 6.97 -7.92
C ALA A 154 5.09 6.71 -6.49
N THR A 155 5.68 7.37 -5.49
CA THR A 155 5.23 7.29 -4.10
C THR A 155 3.78 7.70 -3.94
N LEU A 156 3.35 8.81 -4.56
CA LEU A 156 1.96 9.25 -4.52
C LEU A 156 1.02 8.15 -5.04
N ALA A 157 1.38 7.52 -6.16
CA ALA A 157 0.61 6.42 -6.73
C ALA A 157 0.51 5.23 -5.77
N ILE A 158 1.62 4.84 -5.14
CA ILE A 158 1.68 3.75 -4.14
C ILE A 158 0.75 4.06 -2.96
N VAL A 159 0.82 5.25 -2.36
CA VAL A 159 0.00 5.57 -1.19
C VAL A 159 -1.49 5.70 -1.51
N ILE A 160 -1.85 6.09 -2.74
CA ILE A 160 -3.24 6.06 -3.20
C ILE A 160 -3.73 4.61 -3.29
N ALA A 161 -2.90 3.71 -3.83
CA ALA A 161 -3.24 2.29 -3.97
C ALA A 161 -3.31 1.54 -2.63
N LEU A 162 -2.73 2.08 -1.55
CA LEU A 162 -2.69 1.42 -0.23
C LEU A 162 -3.97 1.50 0.60
N GLU A 163 -5.06 2.08 0.07
CA GLU A 163 -6.39 2.21 0.66
C GLU A 163 -6.43 2.89 2.06
N ASN A 164 -7.39 3.79 2.28
CA ASN A 164 -7.59 4.46 3.58
C ASN A 164 -6.34 5.18 4.14
N ARG A 165 -5.40 5.59 3.28
CA ARG A 165 -4.19 6.35 3.64
C ARG A 165 -4.33 7.85 3.36
N HIS A 166 -5.47 8.43 3.70
CA HIS A 166 -5.84 9.81 3.35
C HIS A 166 -4.81 10.86 3.80
N ASP A 167 -4.21 10.71 4.98
CA ASP A 167 -3.18 11.63 5.47
C ASP A 167 -1.87 11.52 4.70
N ALA A 168 -1.43 10.30 4.37
CA ALA A 168 -0.25 10.09 3.55
C ALA A 168 -0.48 10.62 2.13
N VAL A 169 -1.65 10.36 1.55
CA VAL A 169 -2.07 10.92 0.25
C VAL A 169 -2.00 12.45 0.27
N ARG A 170 -2.54 13.10 1.30
CA ARG A 170 -2.48 14.55 1.47
C ARG A 170 -1.04 15.07 1.53
N GLN A 171 -0.17 14.40 2.28
CA GLN A 171 1.24 14.77 2.41
C GLN A 171 2.00 14.62 1.08
N HIS A 172 1.84 13.49 0.40
CA HIS A 172 2.54 13.24 -0.86
C HIS A 172 1.99 14.06 -2.03
N LEU A 173 0.70 14.41 -2.04
CA LEU A 173 0.14 15.38 -2.98
C LEU A 173 0.81 16.76 -2.84
N LYS A 174 0.97 17.25 -1.60
CA LYS A 174 1.68 18.51 -1.33
C LYS A 174 3.13 18.44 -1.79
N ALA A 175 3.84 17.37 -1.42
CA ALA A 175 5.21 17.16 -1.85
C ALA A 175 5.35 17.13 -3.38
N CYS A 176 4.40 16.53 -4.11
CA CYS A 176 4.41 16.54 -5.57
C CYS A 176 4.28 17.96 -6.15
N LEU A 177 3.42 18.80 -5.56
CA LEU A 177 3.32 20.21 -5.95
C LEU A 177 4.64 20.96 -5.68
N ASP A 178 5.29 20.70 -4.54
CA ASP A 178 6.58 21.29 -4.18
C ASP A 178 7.71 20.85 -5.13
N PHE A 179 7.65 19.62 -5.64
CA PHE A 179 8.53 19.13 -6.72
C PHE A 179 8.17 19.68 -8.10
N GLY A 180 7.15 20.54 -8.21
CA GLY A 180 6.74 21.21 -9.43
C GLY A 180 5.89 20.36 -10.36
N TRP A 181 5.17 19.36 -9.84
CA TRP A 181 4.04 18.78 -10.57
C TRP A 181 2.87 19.76 -10.56
N THR A 182 2.19 19.88 -11.69
CA THR A 182 1.05 20.78 -11.81
C THR A 182 -0.24 20.11 -11.31
N ARG A 183 -1.22 20.94 -10.91
CA ARG A 183 -2.59 20.47 -10.64
C ARG A 183 -3.15 19.62 -11.79
N SER A 184 -2.85 20.01 -13.04
CA SER A 184 -3.31 19.27 -14.22
C SER A 184 -2.68 17.89 -14.31
N GLU A 185 -1.36 17.77 -14.15
CA GLU A 185 -0.65 16.48 -14.16
C GLU A 185 -1.14 15.56 -13.04
N LEU A 186 -1.31 16.09 -11.82
CA LEU A 186 -1.79 15.30 -10.68
C LEU A 186 -3.26 14.89 -10.84
N THR A 187 -4.07 15.69 -11.54
CA THR A 187 -5.45 15.29 -11.91
C THR A 187 -5.42 14.10 -12.88
N GLU A 188 -4.49 14.08 -13.83
CA GLU A 188 -4.33 12.94 -14.74
C GLU A 188 -3.86 11.68 -14.03
N VAL A 189 -3.08 11.79 -12.94
CA VAL A 189 -2.76 10.63 -12.08
C VAL A 189 -4.05 10.04 -11.53
N LEU A 190 -4.92 10.85 -10.93
CA LEU A 190 -6.20 10.36 -10.39
C LEU A 190 -7.06 9.72 -11.47
N ILE A 191 -7.16 10.36 -12.65
CA ILE A 191 -7.90 9.81 -13.80
C ILE A 191 -7.28 8.47 -14.23
N GLN A 192 -5.96 8.38 -14.37
CA GLN A 192 -5.24 7.14 -14.72
C GLN A 192 -5.60 6.01 -13.74
N LEU A 193 -5.57 6.31 -12.45
CA LEU A 193 -5.79 5.31 -11.40
C LEU A 193 -7.21 4.75 -11.38
N THR A 194 -8.22 5.45 -11.94
CA THR A 194 -9.58 4.89 -12.08
C THR A 194 -9.60 3.59 -12.87
N GLY A 195 -8.68 3.42 -13.84
CA GLY A 195 -8.57 2.21 -14.65
C GLY A 195 -7.90 1.01 -13.96
N TYR A 196 -7.22 1.22 -12.84
CA TYR A 196 -6.45 0.17 -12.15
C TYR A 196 -6.99 -0.18 -10.77
N ILE A 197 -7.35 0.84 -9.98
CA ILE A 197 -7.87 0.67 -8.61
C ILE A 197 -9.36 1.00 -8.50
N GLY A 198 -9.98 1.43 -9.60
CA GLY A 198 -11.41 1.69 -9.67
C GLY A 198 -11.86 3.01 -9.04
N TRP A 199 -13.08 3.40 -9.40
CA TRP A 199 -13.76 4.60 -8.91
C TRP A 199 -13.92 4.65 -7.37
N PRO A 200 -14.28 3.56 -6.68
CA PRO A 200 -14.51 3.61 -5.23
C PRO A 200 -13.29 4.10 -4.45
N LEU A 201 -12.07 3.78 -4.91
CA LEU A 201 -10.85 4.23 -4.25
C LEU A 201 -10.42 5.64 -4.68
N VAL A 202 -10.63 6.01 -5.94
CA VAL A 202 -10.20 7.31 -6.47
C VAL A 202 -11.11 8.47 -6.04
N LEU A 203 -12.42 8.24 -5.87
CA LEU A 203 -13.39 9.31 -5.57
C LEU A 203 -13.12 10.01 -4.23
N PRO A 204 -12.89 9.31 -3.10
CA PRO A 204 -12.52 9.96 -1.84
C PRO A 204 -11.20 10.73 -1.95
N VAL A 205 -10.21 10.15 -2.63
CA VAL A 205 -8.90 10.79 -2.87
C VAL A 205 -9.04 12.08 -3.69
N SER A 206 -9.98 12.13 -4.63
CA SER A 206 -10.24 13.33 -5.44
C SER A 206 -10.69 14.51 -4.58
N ARG A 207 -11.47 14.28 -3.51
CA ARG A 207 -11.85 15.33 -2.56
C ARG A 207 -10.65 15.86 -1.79
N ILE A 208 -9.75 14.96 -1.36
CA ILE A 208 -8.49 15.32 -0.69
C ILE A 208 -7.63 16.17 -1.63
N ALA A 209 -7.52 15.77 -2.90
CA ALA A 209 -6.76 16.50 -3.90
C ALA A 209 -7.32 17.92 -4.12
N LEU A 210 -8.64 18.07 -4.25
CA LEU A 210 -9.27 19.39 -4.32
C LEU A 210 -8.92 20.25 -3.11
N ALA A 211 -9.06 19.72 -1.89
CA ALA A 211 -8.70 20.44 -0.67
C ALA A 211 -7.22 20.85 -0.65
N VAL A 212 -6.30 19.99 -1.12
CA VAL A 212 -4.87 20.31 -1.23
C VAL A 212 -4.62 21.40 -2.28
N PHE A 213 -5.24 21.30 -3.45
CA PHE A 213 -5.07 22.27 -4.53
C PHE A 213 -5.62 23.64 -4.16
N ASP A 214 -6.72 23.69 -3.40
CA ASP A 214 -7.33 24.93 -2.96
C ASP A 214 -6.52 25.56 -1.80
N THR A 215 -5.95 24.73 -0.92
CA THR A 215 -5.05 25.22 0.15
C THR A 215 -3.67 25.65 -0.33
N ALA A 216 -3.20 25.16 -1.49
CA ALA A 216 -2.02 25.70 -2.16
C ALA A 216 -2.21 27.18 -2.60
N ASN A 217 -3.45 27.70 -2.55
CA ASN A 217 -3.79 29.11 -2.78
C ASN A 217 -4.29 29.89 -1.53
N ALA A 218 -4.52 29.26 -0.37
CA ALA A 218 -4.88 29.93 0.89
C ALA A 218 -4.79 29.00 2.14
N VAL A 219 -4.53 29.56 3.33
CA VAL A 219 -4.27 28.85 4.60
C VAL A 219 -5.51 28.07 5.15
N THR A 220 -5.21 26.96 5.86
CA THR A 220 -6.00 25.78 6.27
C THR A 220 -7.11 25.91 7.34
N ALA A 221 -8.05 24.93 7.34
CA ALA A 221 -8.81 24.42 8.51
C ALA A 221 -9.26 22.93 8.32
N PRO A 222 -9.63 22.16 9.38
CA PRO A 222 -9.60 20.67 9.40
C PRO A 222 -10.93 19.94 9.09
N GLU A 223 -10.83 18.65 8.76
CA GLU A 223 -11.93 17.74 8.36
C GLU A 223 -12.52 16.91 9.54
N ALA A 224 -13.80 16.51 9.39
CA ALA A 224 -14.58 15.66 10.30
C ALA A 224 -14.85 14.25 9.69
N PRO A 225 -15.26 13.22 10.45
CA PRO A 225 -15.13 11.83 10.05
C PRO A 225 -16.34 11.27 9.27
N GLU A 226 -16.09 10.31 8.36
CA GLU A 226 -17.11 9.51 7.66
C GLU A 226 -17.28 8.11 8.31
N ARG A 227 -18.53 7.61 8.34
CA ARG A 227 -18.97 6.19 8.45
C ARG A 227 -19.90 5.96 7.24
N GLY A 228 -20.08 4.81 6.60
CA GLY A 228 -19.64 3.41 6.70
C GLY A 228 -20.61 2.59 5.80
N ILE A 229 -20.24 1.46 5.16
CA ILE A 229 -21.19 0.65 4.35
C ILE A 229 -20.91 -0.88 4.39
N ASP A 230 -21.98 -1.61 4.77
CA ASP A 230 -22.53 -2.98 4.48
C ASP A 230 -21.77 -4.33 4.54
N ALA A 231 -22.60 -5.38 4.68
CA ALA A 231 -22.45 -6.64 5.42
C ALA A 231 -21.60 -7.78 4.79
N PRO A 232 -21.07 -8.73 5.60
CA PRO A 232 -20.04 -9.67 5.17
C PRO A 232 -20.56 -11.01 4.61
N LEU A 233 -19.67 -11.69 3.87
CA LEU A 233 -19.69 -13.12 3.56
C LEU A 233 -19.84 -13.96 4.85
N THR A 234 -20.53 -15.11 4.74
CA THR A 234 -20.88 -15.93 5.90
C THR A 234 -19.89 -17.08 6.14
N TYR A 235 -19.89 -17.62 7.36
CA TYR A 235 -19.05 -18.76 7.82
C TYR A 235 -19.28 -20.08 7.05
N ALA A 236 -20.24 -20.10 6.11
CA ALA A 236 -20.60 -21.27 5.32
C ALA A 236 -19.56 -21.63 4.25
N ASP A 237 -18.70 -20.69 3.85
CA ASP A 237 -17.78 -20.84 2.69
C ASP A 237 -16.33 -21.21 3.08
N MET A 238 -16.07 -21.54 4.34
CA MET A 238 -14.72 -21.88 4.82
C MET A 238 -14.25 -23.27 4.37
N SER A 239 -12.97 -23.39 3.99
CA SER A 239 -12.34 -24.70 3.77
C SER A 239 -12.37 -25.57 5.04
N HIS A 240 -12.40 -26.88 4.84
CA HIS A 240 -12.47 -27.86 5.93
C HIS A 240 -11.31 -27.70 6.94
N GLU A 241 -10.12 -27.35 6.45
CA GLU A 241 -8.93 -27.09 7.27
C GLU A 241 -9.10 -25.83 8.13
N LEU A 242 -9.68 -24.76 7.57
CA LEU A 242 -9.93 -23.53 8.32
C LEU A 242 -10.98 -23.77 9.40
N ARG A 243 -12.04 -24.52 9.09
CA ARG A 243 -13.09 -24.88 10.06
C ARG A 243 -12.53 -25.69 11.22
N ARG A 244 -11.71 -26.71 10.95
CA ARG A 244 -11.00 -27.48 11.98
C ARG A 244 -10.09 -26.61 12.86
N CYS A 245 -9.39 -25.65 12.28
CA CYS A 245 -8.54 -24.72 13.03
C CYS A 245 -9.37 -23.76 13.90
N VAL A 246 -10.53 -23.29 13.43
CA VAL A 246 -11.41 -22.45 14.25
C VAL A 246 -12.07 -23.26 15.37
N ASP A 247 -12.50 -24.49 15.11
CA ASP A 247 -13.05 -25.38 16.14
C ASP A 247 -12.00 -25.69 17.22
N ALA A 248 -10.74 -25.90 16.82
CA ALA A 248 -9.62 -26.05 17.74
C ALA A 248 -9.30 -24.77 18.53
N LEU A 249 -9.41 -23.59 17.90
CA LEU A 249 -9.28 -22.29 18.56
C LEU A 249 -10.40 -22.09 19.59
N GLN A 250 -11.65 -22.40 19.26
CA GLN A 250 -12.79 -22.32 20.16
C GLN A 250 -12.66 -23.27 21.35
N ALA A 251 -12.22 -24.51 21.10
CA ALA A 251 -11.92 -25.49 22.15
C ALA A 251 -10.76 -25.02 23.05
N SER A 252 -9.71 -24.42 22.48
CA SER A 252 -8.59 -23.83 23.21
C SER A 252 -9.00 -22.61 24.04
N MET A 253 -9.91 -21.77 23.54
CA MET A 253 -10.46 -20.62 24.28
C MET A 253 -11.36 -21.03 25.45
N SER A 254 -11.80 -22.30 25.49
CA SER A 254 -12.63 -22.86 26.57
C SER A 254 -11.82 -23.47 27.71
N GLN A 255 -10.50 -23.60 27.55
CA GLN A 255 -9.56 -24.01 28.61
C GLN A 255 -8.84 -22.77 29.17
N PRO A 256 -8.45 -22.74 30.46
CA PRO A 256 -7.65 -21.65 30.99
C PRO A 256 -6.28 -21.64 30.31
N ALA A 257 -6.11 -20.74 29.34
CA ALA A 257 -4.84 -20.51 28.67
C ALA A 257 -3.78 -20.04 29.67
N SER A 258 -2.52 -20.47 29.49
CA SER A 258 -1.43 -19.88 30.26
C SER A 258 -1.33 -18.39 29.97
N ILE A 259 -0.90 -17.60 30.97
CA ILE A 259 -0.71 -16.16 30.83
C ILE A 259 0.22 -15.85 29.64
N GLU A 260 1.29 -16.64 29.47
CA GLU A 260 2.23 -16.51 28.35
C GLU A 260 1.57 -16.76 26.99
N TYR A 261 0.74 -17.81 26.86
CA TYR A 261 0.04 -18.08 25.61
C TYR A 261 -0.98 -16.98 25.27
N ALA A 262 -1.73 -16.51 26.26
CA ALA A 262 -2.68 -15.41 26.09
C ALA A 262 -1.97 -14.11 25.69
N LYS A 263 -0.83 -13.79 26.33
CA LYS A 263 0.01 -12.64 26.01
C LYS A 263 0.54 -12.72 24.57
N ALA A 264 1.11 -13.86 24.18
CA ALA A 264 1.61 -14.10 22.83
C ALA A 264 0.51 -13.90 21.77
N ARG A 265 -0.71 -14.39 22.02
CA ARG A 265 -1.85 -14.20 21.13
C ARG A 265 -2.21 -12.72 20.95
N HIS A 266 -2.17 -11.91 22.01
CA HIS A 266 -2.39 -10.47 21.89
C HIS A 266 -1.29 -9.78 21.09
N LEU A 267 -0.02 -10.15 21.28
CA LEU A 267 1.09 -9.61 20.50
C LEU A 267 0.99 -9.98 19.01
N THR A 268 0.62 -11.23 18.69
CA THR A 268 0.34 -11.65 17.31
C THR A 268 -0.82 -10.87 16.71
N ALA A 269 -1.92 -10.68 17.45
CA ALA A 269 -3.05 -9.90 16.96
C ALA A 269 -2.66 -8.43 16.69
N ILE A 270 -1.82 -7.82 17.54
CA ILE A 270 -1.27 -6.48 17.31
C ILE A 270 -0.45 -6.43 16.02
N ALA A 271 0.42 -7.42 15.76
CA ALA A 271 1.18 -7.51 14.52
C ALA A 271 0.27 -7.68 13.30
N CYS A 272 -0.72 -8.58 13.36
CA CYS A 272 -1.68 -8.78 12.27
C CYS A 272 -2.53 -7.54 11.99
N LEU A 273 -3.03 -6.86 13.02
CA LEU A 273 -3.80 -5.62 12.86
C LEU A 273 -2.94 -4.46 12.35
N THR A 274 -1.64 -4.46 12.65
CA THR A 274 -0.67 -3.55 12.03
C THR A 274 -0.58 -3.82 10.52
N CYS A 275 -0.42 -5.08 10.09
CA CYS A 275 -0.43 -5.44 8.67
C CYS A 275 -1.78 -5.13 8.00
N LEU A 276 -2.88 -5.26 8.73
CA LEU A 276 -4.23 -4.97 8.25
C LEU A 276 -4.63 -3.50 8.44
N ALA A 277 -3.72 -2.59 8.76
CA ALA A 277 -4.01 -1.19 9.09
C ALA A 277 -4.92 -0.45 8.07
N ARG A 278 -5.00 -0.93 6.82
CA ARG A 278 -5.96 -0.45 5.81
C ARG A 278 -7.44 -0.71 6.14
N ASN A 279 -7.73 -1.78 6.88
CA ASN A 279 -9.08 -2.25 7.26
C ASN A 279 -9.24 -2.50 8.77
N ALA A 280 -8.18 -2.34 9.56
CA ALA A 280 -8.18 -2.64 10.97
C ALA A 280 -8.85 -1.53 11.77
N ASP A 281 -9.79 -1.92 12.64
CA ASP A 281 -10.39 -1.02 13.61
C ASP A 281 -9.33 -0.61 14.66
N VAL A 282 -9.15 0.70 14.83
CA VAL A 282 -8.25 1.28 15.83
C VAL A 282 -8.65 0.85 17.24
N ASP A 283 -9.95 0.66 17.50
CA ASP A 283 -10.45 0.21 18.79
C ASP A 283 -10.11 -1.26 19.04
N ALA A 284 -10.15 -2.10 17.99
CA ALA A 284 -9.71 -3.49 18.07
C ALA A 284 -8.21 -3.59 18.37
N LEU A 285 -7.38 -2.78 17.67
CA LEU A 285 -5.95 -2.69 17.96
C LEU A 285 -5.69 -2.28 19.42
N ALA A 286 -6.35 -1.21 19.87
CA ALA A 286 -6.23 -0.74 21.24
C ALA A 286 -6.71 -1.77 22.27
N ALA A 287 -7.76 -2.54 21.98
CA ALA A 287 -8.25 -3.61 22.85
C ALA A 287 -7.18 -4.70 23.03
N HIS A 288 -6.51 -5.12 21.96
CA HIS A 288 -5.44 -6.10 22.08
C HIS A 288 -4.22 -5.56 22.83
N MET A 289 -3.87 -4.29 22.67
CA MET A 289 -2.81 -3.65 23.46
C MET A 289 -3.15 -3.63 24.95
N ARG A 290 -4.37 -3.21 25.33
CA ARG A 290 -4.82 -3.24 26.74
C ARG A 290 -4.83 -4.66 27.29
N GLY A 291 -5.28 -5.62 26.51
CA GLY A 291 -5.25 -7.04 26.86
C GLY A 291 -3.83 -7.54 27.16
N ALA A 292 -2.87 -7.25 26.28
CA ALA A 292 -1.46 -7.59 26.50
C ALA A 292 -0.90 -6.96 27.80
N LEU A 293 -1.15 -5.66 28.03
CA LEU A 293 -0.72 -4.96 29.24
C LEU A 293 -1.33 -5.58 30.50
N SER A 294 -2.62 -5.93 30.47
CA SER A 294 -3.31 -6.56 31.61
C SER A 294 -2.76 -7.94 31.96
N LEU A 295 -2.12 -8.61 31.00
CA LEU A 295 -1.44 -9.90 31.16
C LEU A 295 0.05 -9.74 31.50
N GLY A 296 0.51 -8.52 31.77
CA GLY A 296 1.88 -8.23 32.20
C GLY A 296 2.88 -7.98 31.06
N ALA A 297 2.43 -7.83 29.81
CA ALA A 297 3.31 -7.36 28.75
C ALA A 297 3.78 -5.92 29.03
N SER A 298 5.04 -5.64 28.73
CA SER A 298 5.59 -4.30 28.74
C SER A 298 5.16 -3.50 27.51
N GLN A 299 5.16 -2.16 27.61
CA GLN A 299 5.02 -1.29 26.43
C GLN A 299 6.09 -1.62 25.36
N ARG A 300 7.30 -2.03 25.78
CA ARG A 300 8.39 -2.45 24.89
C ARG A 300 8.03 -3.71 24.09
N GLU A 301 7.37 -4.70 24.68
CA GLU A 301 6.91 -5.89 23.96
C GLU A 301 5.85 -5.54 22.92
N ILE A 302 4.93 -4.61 23.22
CA ILE A 302 3.94 -4.11 22.27
C ILE A 302 4.61 -3.37 21.11
N VAL A 303 5.55 -2.46 21.41
CA VAL A 303 6.33 -1.76 20.37
C VAL A 303 7.12 -2.75 19.53
N ALA A 304 7.73 -3.78 20.15
CA ALA A 304 8.45 -4.82 19.43
C ALA A 304 7.55 -5.62 18.48
N ALA A 305 6.30 -5.90 18.87
CA ALA A 305 5.33 -6.56 17.98
C ALA A 305 4.96 -5.68 16.77
N ILE A 306 4.78 -4.36 16.97
CA ILE A 306 4.49 -3.41 15.88
C ILE A 306 5.69 -3.27 14.95
N VAL A 307 6.89 -3.04 15.51
CA VAL A 307 8.14 -2.92 14.75
C VAL A 307 8.47 -4.23 14.03
N GLY A 308 8.17 -5.38 14.65
CA GLY A 308 8.31 -6.69 14.02
C GLY A 308 7.37 -6.89 12.82
N ALA A 309 6.24 -6.21 12.77
CA ALA A 309 5.33 -6.23 11.61
C ALA A 309 5.78 -5.29 10.48
N LEU A 310 6.65 -4.31 10.74
CA LEU A 310 7.11 -3.31 9.76
C LEU A 310 7.60 -3.92 8.43
N PRO A 311 8.39 -5.01 8.40
CA PRO A 311 8.84 -5.60 7.14
C PRO A 311 7.71 -6.12 6.24
N HIS A 312 6.53 -6.36 6.80
CA HIS A 312 5.36 -6.87 6.07
C HIS A 312 4.28 -5.81 5.88
N ALA A 313 4.15 -4.89 6.83
CA ALA A 313 3.11 -3.88 6.85
C ALA A 313 3.52 -2.58 6.11
N GLY A 314 4.83 -2.34 5.96
CA GLY A 314 5.38 -1.07 5.51
C GLY A 314 5.38 0.00 6.61
N VAL A 315 6.11 1.08 6.36
CA VAL A 315 6.32 2.20 7.29
C VAL A 315 5.01 2.90 7.67
N PRO A 316 4.09 3.25 6.74
CA PRO A 316 2.88 3.98 7.11
C PRO A 316 1.98 3.20 8.07
N ALA A 317 1.88 1.88 7.90
CA ALA A 317 1.09 1.01 8.76
C ALA A 317 1.69 0.88 10.16
N ALA A 318 3.01 0.68 10.23
CA ALA A 318 3.73 0.64 11.50
C ALA A 318 3.62 1.97 12.25
N GLN A 319 3.77 3.10 11.56
CA GLN A 319 3.63 4.44 12.15
C GLN A 319 2.24 4.66 12.72
N TRP A 320 1.19 4.32 11.97
CA TRP A 320 -0.20 4.40 12.45
C TRP A 320 -0.43 3.59 13.74
N ALA A 321 0.13 2.38 13.80
CA ALA A 321 0.02 1.52 14.98
C ALA A 321 0.82 2.07 16.17
N LEU A 322 2.02 2.61 15.93
CA LEU A 322 2.83 3.29 16.95
C LEU A 322 2.14 4.53 17.50
N ASP A 323 1.54 5.36 16.64
CA ASP A 323 0.79 6.54 17.07
C ASP A 323 -0.41 6.15 17.95
N SER A 324 -1.08 5.04 17.60
CA SER A 324 -2.17 4.49 18.40
C SER A 324 -1.69 3.96 19.76
N ALA A 325 -0.55 3.28 19.79
CA ALA A 325 0.09 2.83 21.03
C ALA A 325 0.48 4.01 21.93
N ASN A 326 1.12 5.03 21.36
CA ASN A 326 1.53 6.24 22.08
C ASN A 326 0.34 6.96 22.72
N ARG A 327 -0.76 7.13 21.97
CA ARG A 327 -2.01 7.69 22.52
C ARG A 327 -2.56 6.86 23.68
N LEU A 328 -2.55 5.53 23.55
CA LEU A 328 -3.01 4.63 24.60
C LEU A 328 -2.13 4.74 25.85
N PHE A 329 -0.81 4.68 25.70
CA PHE A 329 0.14 4.75 26.82
C PHE A 329 0.01 6.06 27.59
N ALA A 330 -0.02 7.19 26.88
CA ALA A 330 -0.25 8.50 27.49
C ALA A 330 -1.57 8.56 28.29
N SER A 331 -2.63 7.92 27.78
CA SER A 331 -3.92 7.87 28.48
C SER A 331 -3.90 7.03 29.76
N LEU A 332 -3.04 6.01 29.83
CA LEU A 332 -2.87 5.17 31.02
C LEU A 332 -2.03 5.88 32.07
N ASP A 333 -0.94 6.54 31.65
CA ASP A 333 -0.08 7.32 32.54
C ASP A 333 -0.87 8.48 33.18
N ALA A 334 -1.72 9.16 32.41
CA ALA A 334 -2.61 10.21 32.92
C ALA A 334 -3.63 9.70 33.96
N ARG A 335 -4.07 8.44 33.87
CA ARG A 335 -4.96 7.81 34.85
C ARG A 335 -4.22 7.33 36.11
N ALA A 336 -2.93 7.03 35.98
CA ALA A 336 -2.07 6.62 37.09
C ALA A 336 -1.53 7.81 37.91
N ALA A 337 -1.57 9.03 37.37
CA ALA A 337 -1.18 10.25 38.09
C ALA A 337 -2.07 10.45 39.34
N PRO A 338 -1.50 10.76 40.51
CA PRO A 338 -2.26 10.96 41.73
C PRO A 338 -3.22 12.14 41.54
N ARG A 339 -4.52 11.90 41.78
CA ARG A 339 -5.49 12.99 41.91
C ARG A 339 -5.10 13.75 43.17
N HIS A 340 -4.46 14.91 43.02
CA HIS A 340 -4.34 15.82 44.14
C HIS A 340 -5.76 16.18 44.59
N GLU A 341 -6.16 15.63 45.74
CA GLU A 341 -7.37 16.04 46.44
C GLU A 341 -7.26 17.54 46.71
N SER A 342 -8.04 18.32 45.97
CA SER A 342 -8.40 19.68 46.37
C SER A 342 -9.33 19.58 47.58
N ALA A 343 -8.78 19.17 48.72
CA ALA A 343 -9.37 19.41 50.02
C ALA A 343 -8.95 20.82 50.47
N ALA A 344 -9.66 21.83 49.96
CA ALA A 344 -9.73 23.13 50.61
C ALA A 344 -10.95 23.11 51.52
N ALA A 345 -10.70 22.88 52.81
CA ALA A 345 -11.57 23.22 53.93
C ALA A 345 -11.29 24.67 54.35
#